data_AF-L2FW87-F1
#
_entry.id   AF-L2FW87-F1
#
_cell.length_a   1.000
_cell.length_b   1.000
_cell.length_c   1.000
_cell.angle_alpha   90.00
_cell.angle_beta   90.00
_cell.angle_gamma   90.00
#
_symmetry.space_group_name_H-M   'P 1'
#
loop_
_entity.id
_entity.type
_entity.pdbx_description
1 polymer ?
#
loop_
_entity_poly.entity_id
_entity_poly.type
_entity_poly.pdbx_seq_one_letter_code
_entity_poly.pdbx_strand_id
1 'polypeptide(L)'
;MDATADWNLNRQFDFIHVRMLGDVSEKEQLIKSVYDHLNPGGWAEFTEWIAILQSPNRSLEGSAFHKWNLLLRQGLQNMGRSLHYPNHYQPILEKAGFERMKITKHAAPTNSCYPGKKCQRFGVMMTKNWNAIIEPLSVPVFTIGLGWTEPQVLALVKDVREEIGDTNYHSFMTL
;
A
#
# COMPACT_ATOMS: atom_id res chain seq x y z
N MET A 1 20.56 6.04 0.18
CA MET A 1 20.38 6.84 1.40
C MET A 1 19.00 6.50 1.93
N ASP A 2 18.87 6.28 3.24
CA ASP A 2 17.56 6.13 3.85
C ASP A 2 16.73 7.39 3.58
N ALA A 3 15.47 7.24 3.19
CA ALA A 3 14.61 8.38 2.87
C ALA A 3 14.37 9.27 4.10
N THR A 4 14.42 8.70 5.30
CA THR A 4 14.19 9.39 6.58
C THR A 4 15.45 10.00 7.19
N ALA A 5 16.63 9.70 6.64
CA ALA A 5 17.88 10.31 7.09
C ALA A 5 17.94 11.80 6.75
N ASP A 6 18.89 12.53 7.33
CA ASP A 6 19.12 13.93 7.00
C ASP A 6 19.54 14.10 5.53
N TRP A 7 18.81 14.98 4.82
CA TRP A 7 19.09 15.29 3.43
C TRP A 7 20.21 16.35 3.37
N ASN A 8 21.46 15.89 3.22
CA ASN A 8 22.60 16.77 2.98
C ASN A 8 22.73 17.12 1.49
N LEU A 9 21.68 17.72 0.93
CA LEU A 9 21.60 18.06 -0.48
C LEU A 9 21.86 19.56 -0.68
N ASN A 10 22.92 19.91 -1.40
CA ASN A 10 23.28 21.30 -1.69
C ASN A 10 22.40 21.97 -2.76
N ARG A 11 21.18 21.46 -2.98
CA ARG A 11 20.23 21.98 -3.96
C ARG A 11 18.80 21.76 -3.51
N GLN A 12 17.93 22.65 -3.96
CA GLN A 12 16.48 22.48 -3.90
C GLN A 12 15.97 21.89 -5.22
N PHE A 13 14.71 21.44 -5.21
CA PHE A 13 14.05 20.75 -6.30
C PHE A 13 12.73 21.44 -6.64
N ASP A 14 12.36 21.46 -7.92
CA ASP A 14 11.03 21.90 -8.34
C ASP A 14 9.96 20.82 -8.13
N PHE A 15 10.40 19.57 -8.06
CA PHE A 15 9.53 18.41 -7.89
C PHE A 15 10.22 17.31 -7.09
N ILE A 16 9.52 16.78 -6.09
CA ILE A 16 9.94 15.61 -5.30
C ILE A 16 8.84 14.56 -5.35
N HIS A 17 9.19 13.33 -5.72
CA HIS A 17 8.27 12.20 -5.77
C HIS A 17 8.63 11.16 -4.71
N VAL A 18 7.66 10.83 -3.86
CA VAL A 18 7.73 9.75 -2.86
C VAL A 18 6.72 8.68 -3.26
N ARG A 19 7.18 7.44 -3.42
CA ARG A 19 6.33 6.35 -3.92
C ARG A 19 6.61 5.03 -3.25
N MET A 20 5.55 4.37 -2.78
CA MET A 20 5.57 3.02 -2.19
C MET A 20 6.56 2.90 -1.03
N LEU A 21 6.62 3.91 -0.16
CA LEU A 21 7.48 3.95 1.01
C LEU A 21 6.90 3.14 2.18
N GLY A 22 5.58 2.95 2.21
CA GLY A 22 4.92 2.26 3.33
C GLY A 22 4.74 3.13 4.57
N ASP A 23 4.28 2.51 5.67
CA ASP A 23 4.03 3.19 6.94
C ASP A 23 5.32 3.44 7.74
N VAL A 24 6.10 4.45 7.34
CA VAL A 24 7.32 4.87 8.05
C VAL A 24 6.97 5.63 9.34
N SER A 25 7.68 5.37 10.43
CA SER A 25 7.42 6.03 11.73
C SER A 25 7.77 7.52 11.67
N GLU A 26 8.84 7.86 10.96
CA GLU A 26 9.45 9.19 10.86
C GLU A 26 8.81 10.05 9.75
N LYS A 27 7.57 9.75 9.35
CA LYS A 27 6.83 10.44 8.26
C LYS A 27 6.80 11.97 8.40
N GLU A 28 6.71 12.50 9.62
CA GLU A 28 6.75 13.96 9.84
C GLU A 28 8.11 14.56 9.48
N GLN A 29 9.21 13.88 9.87
CA GLN A 29 10.57 14.32 9.55
C GLN A 29 10.82 14.22 8.05
N LEU A 30 10.42 13.12 7.42
CA LEU A 30 10.50 12.95 5.97
C LEU A 30 9.76 14.07 5.24
N ILE A 31 8.50 14.33 5.62
CA ILE A 31 7.70 15.39 4.97
C ILE A 31 8.34 16.76 5.18
N LYS A 32 8.89 17.04 6.36
CA LYS A 32 9.63 18.26 6.62
C LYS A 32 10.84 18.38 5.68
N SER A 33 11.64 17.32 5.56
CA SER A 33 12.79 17.28 4.65
C SER A 33 12.36 17.50 3.20
N VAL A 34 11.25 16.90 2.76
CA VAL A 34 10.69 17.15 1.43
C VAL A 34 10.35 18.64 1.27
N TYR A 35 9.65 19.24 2.23
CA TYR A 35 9.26 20.66 2.16
C TYR A 35 10.48 21.60 2.13
N ASP A 36 11.45 21.39 3.01
CA ASP A 36 12.66 22.23 3.12
C ASP A 36 13.53 22.19 1.85
N HIS A 37 13.42 21.11 1.05
CA HIS A 37 14.17 20.92 -0.18
C HIS A 37 13.39 21.27 -1.45
N LEU A 38 12.18 21.83 -1.33
CA LEU A 38 11.47 22.37 -2.49
C LEU A 38 11.82 23.83 -2.72
N ASN A 39 11.98 24.19 -3.99
CA ASN A 39 11.95 25.59 -4.40
C ASN A 39 10.58 26.20 -4.07
N PRO A 40 10.48 27.51 -3.80
CA PRO A 40 9.19 28.20 -3.71
C PRO A 40 8.33 27.94 -4.96
N GLY A 41 7.13 27.39 -4.77
CA GLY A 41 6.23 27.00 -5.87
C GLY A 41 6.47 25.59 -6.45
N GLY A 42 7.45 24.84 -5.91
CA GLY A 42 7.67 23.44 -6.22
C GLY A 42 6.56 22.52 -5.72
N TRP A 43 6.56 21.28 -6.20
CA TRP A 43 5.52 20.29 -5.91
C TRP A 43 6.09 19.03 -5.28
N ALA A 44 5.34 18.43 -4.36
CA ALA A 44 5.58 17.07 -3.90
C ALA A 44 4.43 16.16 -4.32
N GLU A 45 4.74 14.95 -4.76
CA GLU A 45 3.77 13.89 -5.00
C GLU A 45 4.08 12.70 -4.08
N PHE A 46 3.05 12.22 -3.37
CA PHE A 46 3.10 11.01 -2.55
C PHE A 46 2.15 9.98 -3.15
N THR A 47 2.67 8.80 -3.52
CA THR A 47 1.90 7.72 -4.13
C THR A 47 2.01 6.44 -3.31
N GLU A 48 0.92 6.03 -2.66
CA GLU A 48 0.93 4.92 -1.70
C GLU A 48 -0.30 4.02 -1.84
N TRP A 49 -0.13 2.75 -1.49
CA TRP A 49 -1.22 1.77 -1.52
C TRP A 49 -2.00 1.75 -0.21
N ILE A 50 -3.33 1.75 -0.31
CA ILE A 50 -4.21 1.24 0.76
C ILE A 50 -4.54 -0.20 0.39
N ALA A 51 -3.76 -1.14 0.93
CA ALA A 51 -3.88 -2.58 0.64
C ALA A 51 -5.08 -3.25 1.34
N ILE A 52 -6.26 -2.64 1.19
CA ILE A 52 -7.55 -3.16 1.61
C ILE A 52 -8.29 -3.59 0.36
N LEU A 53 -8.62 -4.89 0.31
CA LEU A 53 -9.34 -5.46 -0.81
C LEU A 53 -10.80 -5.02 -0.76
N GLN A 54 -11.29 -4.51 -1.88
CA GLN A 54 -12.68 -4.12 -2.08
C GLN A 54 -13.28 -4.98 -3.18
N SER A 55 -14.48 -5.50 -2.95
CA SER A 55 -15.22 -6.34 -3.90
C SER A 55 -16.68 -5.89 -3.96
N PRO A 56 -17.05 -4.99 -4.90
CA PRO A 56 -18.40 -4.42 -4.97
C PRO A 56 -19.51 -5.46 -5.13
N ASN A 57 -19.21 -6.57 -5.81
CA ASN A 57 -20.14 -7.68 -6.01
C ASN A 57 -20.01 -8.79 -4.95
N ARG A 58 -19.23 -8.55 -3.88
CA ARG A 58 -19.02 -9.49 -2.77
C ARG A 58 -18.42 -10.85 -3.17
N SER A 59 -17.85 -10.97 -4.37
CA SER A 59 -17.30 -12.23 -4.87
C SER A 59 -16.10 -12.74 -4.06
N LEU A 60 -15.37 -11.85 -3.39
CA LEU A 60 -14.29 -12.22 -2.47
C LEU A 60 -14.77 -12.76 -1.10
N GLU A 61 -16.05 -12.61 -0.75
CA GLU A 61 -16.50 -13.02 0.59
C GLU A 61 -16.32 -14.52 0.82
N GLY A 62 -15.74 -14.89 1.97
CA GLY A 62 -15.40 -16.28 2.29
C GLY A 62 -14.14 -16.83 1.64
N SER A 63 -13.55 -16.14 0.65
CA SER A 63 -12.33 -16.59 -0.03
C SER A 63 -11.10 -16.53 0.89
N ALA A 64 -10.07 -17.33 0.59
CA ALA A 64 -8.79 -17.27 1.28
C ALA A 64 -8.13 -15.89 1.19
N PHE A 65 -8.20 -15.22 0.03
CA PHE A 65 -7.64 -13.88 -0.15
C PHE A 65 -8.34 -12.81 0.68
N HIS A 66 -9.66 -12.90 0.82
CA HIS A 66 -10.40 -12.03 1.74
C HIS A 66 -10.08 -12.29 3.20
N LYS A 67 -10.07 -13.56 3.62
CA LYS A 67 -9.65 -13.97 4.97
C LYS A 67 -8.25 -13.46 5.29
N TRP A 68 -7.33 -13.60 4.34
CA TRP A 68 -5.99 -13.07 4.45
C TRP A 68 -5.97 -11.57 4.67
N ASN A 69 -6.76 -10.78 3.92
CA ASN A 69 -6.77 -9.33 4.07
C ASN A 69 -7.32 -8.87 5.42
N LEU A 70 -8.32 -9.58 5.97
CA LEU A 70 -8.84 -9.33 7.32
C LEU A 70 -7.78 -9.63 8.39
N LEU A 71 -7.08 -10.77 8.26
CA LEU A 71 -6.00 -11.15 9.18
C LEU A 71 -4.80 -10.21 9.10
N LEU A 72 -4.42 -9.77 7.90
CA LEU A 72 -3.36 -8.78 7.69
C LEU A 72 -3.71 -7.47 8.41
N ARG A 73 -4.95 -7.00 8.26
CA ARG A 73 -5.43 -5.80 8.96
C ARG A 73 -5.35 -5.97 10.47
N GLN A 74 -5.83 -7.08 11.01
CA GLN A 74 -5.78 -7.36 12.45
C GLN A 74 -4.35 -7.44 12.98
N GLY A 75 -3.47 -8.14 12.26
CA GLY A 75 -2.06 -8.31 12.64
C GLY A 75 -1.33 -6.96 12.68
N LEU A 76 -1.53 -6.12 11.67
CA LEU A 76 -0.98 -4.76 11.65
C LEU A 76 -1.51 -3.91 12.81
N GLN A 77 -2.82 -4.00 13.11
CA GLN A 77 -3.41 -3.28 14.24
C GLN A 77 -2.78 -3.69 15.58
N ASN A 78 -2.54 -4.98 15.79
CA ASN A 78 -1.86 -5.49 16.99
C ASN A 78 -0.41 -5.01 17.09
N MET A 79 0.22 -4.67 15.96
CA MET A 79 1.55 -4.07 15.88
C MET A 79 1.52 -2.53 15.95
N GLY A 80 0.36 -1.90 16.18
CA GLY A 80 0.21 -0.44 16.20
C GLY A 80 0.28 0.23 14.83
N ARG A 81 0.07 -0.54 13.75
CA ARG A 81 0.12 -0.09 12.35
C ARG A 81 -1.25 -0.15 11.70
N SER A 82 -1.43 0.52 10.56
CA SER A 82 -2.70 0.55 9.85
C SER A 82 -2.51 0.51 8.35
N LEU A 83 -3.32 -0.27 7.64
CA LEU A 83 -3.41 -0.23 6.17
C LEU A 83 -3.94 1.12 5.64
N HIS A 84 -4.55 1.94 6.51
CA HIS A 84 -5.00 3.29 6.20
C HIS A 84 -3.94 4.37 6.48
N TYR A 85 -2.67 3.99 6.74
CA TYR A 85 -1.60 4.96 6.98
C TYR A 85 -1.48 6.08 5.93
N PRO A 86 -1.81 5.89 4.62
CA PRO A 86 -1.70 6.97 3.65
C PRO A 86 -2.64 8.14 3.96
N ASN A 87 -3.75 7.88 4.66
CA ASN A 87 -4.68 8.94 5.08
C ASN A 87 -4.06 9.89 6.11
N HIS A 88 -2.95 9.51 6.76
CA HIS A 88 -2.25 10.36 7.71
C HIS A 88 -1.33 11.39 7.03
N TYR A 89 -1.01 11.24 5.74
CA TYR A 89 -0.10 12.18 5.08
C TYR A 89 -0.69 13.58 4.92
N GLN A 90 -1.97 13.70 4.56
CA GLN A 90 -2.61 15.00 4.34
C GLN A 90 -2.42 15.96 5.54
N PRO A 91 -2.83 15.62 6.78
CA PRO A 91 -2.65 16.55 7.91
C PRO A 91 -1.18 16.87 8.21
N ILE A 92 -0.25 15.96 7.91
CA ILE A 92 1.19 16.19 8.12
C ILE A 92 1.75 17.14 7.05
N LEU A 93 1.30 17.00 5.80
CA LEU A 93 1.63 17.91 4.71
C LEU A 93 1.11 19.32 4.99
N GLU A 94 -0.14 19.45 5.47
CA GLU A 94 -0.72 20.72 5.91
C GLU A 94 0.14 21.37 7.00
N LYS A 95 0.50 20.61 8.04
CA LYS A 95 1.36 21.07 9.14
C LYS A 95 2.74 21.53 8.66
N ALA A 96 3.30 20.92 7.62
CA ALA A 96 4.59 21.29 7.06
C ALA A 96 4.57 22.57 6.21
N GLY A 97 3.38 23.03 5.78
CA GLY A 97 3.20 24.25 4.99
C GLY A 97 2.72 24.02 3.55
N PHE A 98 2.34 22.79 3.17
CA PHE A 98 1.72 22.56 1.87
C PHE A 98 0.28 23.09 1.85
N GLU A 99 -0.02 24.02 0.94
CA GLU A 99 -1.33 24.68 0.88
C GLU A 99 -2.25 24.14 -0.24
N ARG A 100 -1.68 23.74 -1.39
CA ARG A 100 -2.43 23.36 -2.61
C ARG A 100 -2.38 21.85 -2.84
N MET A 101 -3.15 21.10 -2.06
CA MET A 101 -3.18 19.65 -2.19
C MET A 101 -4.35 19.15 -3.04
N LYS A 102 -4.06 18.14 -3.86
CA LYS A 102 -5.05 17.35 -4.58
C LYS A 102 -4.86 15.89 -4.26
N ILE A 103 -5.89 15.26 -3.71
CA ILE A 103 -5.91 13.82 -3.47
C ILE A 103 -6.62 13.17 -4.65
N THR A 104 -5.94 12.25 -5.32
CA THR A 104 -6.53 11.41 -6.36
C THR A 104 -6.49 9.98 -5.89
N LYS A 105 -7.60 9.25 -6.06
CA LYS A 105 -7.71 7.83 -5.72
C LYS A 105 -7.96 7.04 -6.99
N HIS A 106 -7.20 5.97 -7.19
CA HIS A 106 -7.35 5.07 -8.32
C HIS A 106 -7.70 3.67 -7.84
N ALA A 107 -8.79 3.11 -8.39
CA ALA A 107 -9.08 1.70 -8.21
C ALA A 107 -8.12 0.87 -9.06
N ALA A 108 -7.33 0.03 -8.40
CA ALA A 108 -6.36 -0.87 -9.01
C ALA A 108 -6.85 -2.32 -8.88
N PRO A 109 -7.27 -2.96 -9.97
CA PRO A 109 -7.63 -4.38 -9.98
C PRO A 109 -6.55 -5.25 -9.35
N THR A 110 -6.93 -6.22 -8.53
CA THR A 110 -5.99 -7.22 -7.98
C THR A 110 -5.59 -8.26 -9.03
N ASN A 111 -6.46 -8.48 -10.01
CA ASN A 111 -6.30 -9.42 -11.12
C ASN A 111 -7.05 -8.91 -12.38
N SER A 112 -7.22 -9.75 -13.40
CA SER A 112 -7.81 -9.37 -14.68
C SER A 112 -9.35 -9.38 -14.74
N CYS A 113 -10.03 -9.36 -13.58
CA CYS A 113 -11.50 -9.44 -13.50
C CYS A 113 -12.25 -8.27 -14.14
N TYR A 114 -11.67 -7.06 -14.18
CA TYR A 114 -12.33 -5.90 -14.77
C TYR A 114 -12.13 -5.84 -16.29
N PRO A 115 -13.19 -5.60 -17.07
CA PRO A 115 -13.12 -5.61 -18.53
C PRO A 115 -12.28 -4.44 -19.07
N GLY A 116 -11.82 -4.60 -20.31
CA GLY A 116 -11.07 -3.60 -21.04
C GLY A 116 -9.57 -3.88 -21.08
N LYS A 117 -8.97 -3.75 -22.28
CA LYS A 117 -7.58 -4.17 -22.55
C LYS A 117 -6.57 -3.58 -21.56
N LYS A 118 -6.74 -2.30 -21.18
CA LYS A 118 -5.85 -1.63 -20.22
C LYS A 118 -5.99 -2.20 -18.80
N CYS A 119 -7.23 -2.36 -18.32
CA CYS A 119 -7.52 -2.90 -16.99
C CYS A 119 -7.06 -4.36 -16.87
N GLN A 120 -7.32 -5.18 -17.88
CA GLN A 120 -6.88 -6.58 -17.90
C GLN A 120 -5.35 -6.70 -17.93
N ARG A 121 -4.66 -5.90 -18.77
CA ARG A 121 -3.19 -5.88 -18.78
C ARG A 121 -2.62 -5.47 -17.42
N PHE A 122 -3.23 -4.49 -16.77
CA PHE A 122 -2.86 -4.09 -15.41
C PHE A 122 -3.13 -5.20 -14.40
N GLY A 123 -4.28 -5.86 -14.49
CA GLY A 123 -4.64 -7.03 -13.68
C GLY A 123 -3.63 -8.17 -13.77
N VAL A 124 -3.15 -8.51 -14.96
CA VAL A 124 -2.09 -9.52 -15.15
C VAL A 124 -0.81 -9.12 -14.40
N MET A 125 -0.42 -7.84 -14.44
CA MET A 125 0.74 -7.35 -13.69
C MET A 125 0.49 -7.41 -12.18
N MET A 126 -0.71 -7.08 -11.73
CA MET A 126 -1.08 -7.13 -10.31
C MET A 126 -1.13 -8.55 -9.75
N THR A 127 -1.60 -9.54 -10.51
CA THR A 127 -1.50 -10.96 -10.14
C THR A 127 -0.05 -11.37 -9.89
N LYS A 128 0.89 -10.93 -10.73
CA LYS A 128 2.33 -11.20 -10.52
C LYS A 128 2.86 -10.49 -9.28
N ASN A 129 2.51 -9.22 -9.09
CA ASN A 129 2.92 -8.44 -7.93
C ASN A 129 2.44 -9.08 -6.63
N TRP A 130 1.15 -9.45 -6.55
CA TRP A 130 0.59 -10.12 -5.39
C TRP A 130 1.29 -11.44 -5.08
N ASN A 131 1.51 -12.30 -6.07
CA ASN A 131 2.22 -13.56 -5.86
C ASN A 131 3.65 -13.36 -5.33
N ALA A 132 4.33 -12.30 -5.75
CA ALA A 132 5.67 -11.97 -5.27
C ALA A 132 5.70 -11.44 -3.83
N ILE A 133 4.66 -10.70 -3.41
CA ILE A 133 4.67 -10.02 -2.10
C ILE A 133 3.85 -10.74 -1.03
N ILE A 134 2.92 -11.63 -1.38
CA ILE A 134 1.93 -12.17 -0.44
C ILE A 134 2.59 -12.88 0.74
N GLU A 135 3.62 -13.69 0.49
CA GLU A 135 4.35 -14.44 1.51
C GLU A 135 5.22 -13.54 2.39
N PRO A 136 6.17 -12.73 1.85
CA PRO A 136 7.02 -11.88 2.67
C PRO A 136 6.24 -10.79 3.43
N LEU A 137 5.06 -10.40 2.94
CA LEU A 137 4.15 -9.51 3.67
C LEU A 137 3.45 -10.24 4.83
N SER A 138 3.06 -11.50 4.63
CA SER A 138 2.27 -12.27 5.62
C SER A 138 3.11 -12.74 6.79
N VAL A 139 4.29 -13.32 6.54
CA VAL A 139 5.11 -13.96 7.58
C VAL A 139 5.37 -13.02 8.78
N PRO A 140 5.93 -11.80 8.62
CA PRO A 140 6.18 -10.93 9.77
C PRO A 140 4.89 -10.48 10.46
N VAL A 141 3.85 -10.13 9.70
CA VAL A 141 2.60 -9.63 10.28
C VAL A 141 1.84 -10.71 11.06
N PHE A 142 1.83 -11.94 10.57
CA PHE A 142 1.04 -13.02 11.16
C PHE A 142 1.78 -13.68 12.32
N THR A 143 3.11 -13.83 12.23
CA THR A 143 3.90 -14.39 13.34
C THR A 143 4.00 -13.40 14.52
N ILE A 144 4.29 -12.13 14.26
CA ILE A 144 4.46 -11.11 15.31
C ILE A 144 3.10 -10.57 15.77
N GLY A 145 2.24 -10.19 14.83
CA GLY A 145 0.97 -9.52 15.13
C GLY A 145 -0.14 -10.49 15.55
N LEU A 146 -0.12 -11.74 15.10
CA LEU A 146 -1.17 -12.73 15.40
C LEU A 146 -0.67 -13.97 16.17
N GLY A 147 0.64 -14.12 16.38
CA GLY A 147 1.21 -15.27 17.08
C GLY A 147 1.12 -16.59 16.31
N TRP A 148 0.91 -16.55 14.99
CA TRP A 148 0.87 -17.76 14.16
C TRP A 148 2.25 -18.38 14.02
N THR A 149 2.30 -19.69 13.83
CA THR A 149 3.52 -20.35 13.38
C THR A 149 3.72 -20.14 11.88
N GLU A 150 4.97 -20.10 11.42
CA GLU A 150 5.26 -19.96 9.99
C GLU A 150 4.55 -21.01 9.11
N PRO A 151 4.46 -22.31 9.48
CA PRO A 151 3.67 -23.29 8.73
C PRO A 151 2.19 -22.92 8.58
N GLN A 152 1.56 -22.33 9.59
CA GLN A 152 0.16 -21.87 9.50
C GLN A 152 0.03 -20.73 8.48
N VAL A 153 1.01 -19.81 8.46
CA VAL A 153 1.04 -18.70 7.50
C VAL A 153 1.19 -19.23 6.08
N LEU A 154 2.16 -20.12 5.86
CA LEU A 154 2.43 -20.70 4.54
C LEU A 154 1.25 -21.52 4.01
N ALA A 155 0.52 -22.21 4.89
CA ALA A 155 -0.71 -22.91 4.51
C ALA A 155 -1.76 -21.94 3.95
N LEU A 156 -2.05 -20.84 4.65
CA LEU A 156 -2.98 -19.83 4.14
C LEU A 156 -2.47 -19.17 2.86
N VAL A 157 -1.18 -18.83 2.80
CA VAL A 157 -0.57 -18.20 1.62
C VAL A 157 -0.72 -19.09 0.38
N LYS A 158 -0.60 -20.41 0.55
CA LYS A 158 -0.83 -21.36 -0.54
C LYS A 158 -2.26 -21.23 -1.10
N ASP A 159 -3.27 -21.27 -0.23
CA ASP A 159 -4.68 -21.12 -0.63
C ASP A 159 -4.92 -19.76 -1.32
N VAL A 160 -4.33 -18.69 -0.80
CA VAL A 160 -4.43 -17.35 -1.39
C VAL A 160 -3.83 -17.30 -2.79
N ARG A 161 -2.68 -17.94 -3.02
CA ARG A 161 -2.02 -17.97 -4.35
C ARG A 161 -2.87 -18.66 -5.41
N GLU A 162 -3.66 -19.66 -5.04
CA GLU A 162 -4.62 -20.32 -5.93
C GLU A 162 -5.75 -19.35 -6.35
N GLU A 163 -6.14 -18.42 -5.49
CA GLU A 163 -7.23 -17.47 -5.73
C GLU A 163 -6.82 -16.15 -6.39
N ILE A 164 -5.60 -15.64 -6.17
CA ILE A 164 -5.18 -14.30 -6.66
C ILE A 164 -5.42 -14.14 -8.17
N GLY A 165 -5.19 -15.19 -8.96
CA GLY A 165 -5.36 -15.16 -10.41
C GLY A 165 -6.79 -15.39 -10.90
N ASP A 166 -7.72 -15.80 -10.04
CA ASP A 166 -9.07 -16.19 -10.45
C ASP A 166 -9.94 -14.95 -10.70
N THR A 167 -10.31 -14.76 -11.97
CA THR A 167 -11.12 -13.63 -12.43
C THR A 167 -12.58 -13.69 -11.98
N ASN A 168 -13.04 -14.80 -11.39
CA ASN A 168 -14.32 -14.86 -10.70
C ASN A 168 -14.34 -13.96 -9.45
N TYR A 169 -13.18 -13.77 -8.81
CA TYR A 169 -13.00 -12.84 -7.69
C TYR A 169 -12.76 -11.42 -8.18
N HIS A 170 -13.83 -10.64 -8.23
CA HIS A 170 -13.79 -9.24 -8.65
C HIS A 170 -13.34 -8.37 -7.49
N SER A 171 -12.09 -7.91 -7.54
CA SER A 171 -11.55 -7.08 -6.47
C SER A 171 -10.53 -6.06 -6.94
N PHE A 172 -10.44 -4.99 -6.17
CA PHE A 172 -9.46 -3.92 -6.37
C PHE A 172 -8.96 -3.42 -5.01
N MET A 173 -7.89 -2.64 -5.06
CA MET A 173 -7.41 -1.84 -3.93
C MET A 173 -7.22 -0.38 -4.37
N THR A 174 -7.06 0.52 -3.42
CA THR A 174 -6.87 1.95 -3.71
C THR A 174 -5.39 2.28 -3.83
N LEU A 175 -4.99 2.86 -4.95
CA LEU A 175 -3.76 3.63 -5.13
C LEU A 175 -4.03 5.11 -4.97
#